data_AF-A0A4Q6ACH0-F1
#
_entry.id   AF-A0A4Q6ACH0-F1
#
_cell.length_a   1.000
_cell.length_b   1.000
_cell.length_c   1.000
_cell.angle_alpha   90.00
_cell.angle_beta   90.00
_cell.angle_gamma   90.00
#
_symmetry.space_group_name_H-M   'P 1'
#
loop_
_entity.id
_entity.type
_entity.pdbx_description
1 polymer ?
#
loop_
_entity_poly.entity_id
_entity_poly.type
_entity_poly.pdbx_seq_one_letter_code
_entity_poly.pdbx_strand_id
1 'polypeptide(L)'
;LLDVKMPNMDGIEAIGKLKSDYPDIRVLILTMYDDEHFILHLMEAGASGYLVKNTDPEEIKKAIHAVVENGYYFSDLVSSVMLKTLVSKNIAKPKFKPEIKLTDKEKEVLQLICAEHTNAEIGQKLFLSPRTIEGIRSSLLERIGVRNTAGLVLYAVKQGIYKEGEG
;
A
#
# COMPACT_ATOMS: atom_id res chain seq x y z
N LEU A 1 -8.72 -18.16 -0.83
CA LEU A 1 -7.98 -17.04 -1.45
C LEU A 1 -8.47 -15.75 -0.82
N LEU A 2 -7.56 -14.83 -0.48
CA LEU A 2 -7.88 -13.56 0.15
C LEU A 2 -7.22 -12.40 -0.62
N ASP A 3 -7.99 -11.36 -0.90
CA ASP A 3 -7.46 -10.10 -1.42
C ASP A 3 -6.99 -9.22 -0.24
N VAL A 4 -5.85 -8.55 -0.39
CA VAL A 4 -5.34 -7.62 0.63
C VAL A 4 -6.11 -6.30 0.58
N LYS A 5 -6.63 -5.93 -0.60
CA LYS A 5 -7.35 -4.67 -0.79
C LYS A 5 -8.85 -4.92 -0.77
N MET A 6 -9.43 -4.88 0.43
CA MET A 6 -10.88 -4.94 0.62
C MET A 6 -11.41 -3.60 1.15
N PRO A 7 -12.59 -3.14 0.70
CA PRO A 7 -13.23 -1.98 1.32
C PRO A 7 -13.59 -2.32 2.77
N ASN A 8 -13.24 -1.43 3.71
CA ASN A 8 -13.54 -1.47 5.15
C ASN A 8 -12.71 -2.41 6.04
N MET A 9 -11.90 -3.33 5.50
CA MET A 9 -11.07 -4.23 6.31
C MET A 9 -9.76 -4.52 5.61
N ASP A 10 -8.66 -4.38 6.34
CA ASP A 10 -7.33 -4.63 5.82
C ASP A 10 -7.02 -6.14 5.76
N GLY A 11 -6.19 -6.57 4.80
CA GLY A 11 -5.79 -7.96 4.63
C GLY A 11 -5.14 -8.58 5.87
N ILE A 12 -4.37 -7.82 6.65
CA ILE A 12 -3.80 -8.33 7.90
C ILE A 12 -4.84 -8.52 8.99
N GLU A 13 -5.72 -7.54 9.16
CA GLU A 13 -6.82 -7.64 10.12
C GLU A 13 -7.70 -8.85 9.78
N ALA A 14 -7.96 -9.05 8.48
CA ALA A 14 -8.68 -10.20 7.97
C ALA A 14 -7.98 -11.52 8.28
N ILE A 15 -6.67 -11.65 8.06
CA ILE A 15 -5.91 -12.86 8.42
C ILE A 15 -5.99 -13.11 9.93
N GLY A 16 -5.76 -12.07 10.75
CA GLY A 16 -5.79 -12.19 12.20
C GLY A 16 -7.14 -12.71 12.70
N LYS A 17 -8.24 -12.17 12.16
CA LYS A 17 -9.59 -12.63 12.49
C LYS A 17 -9.87 -14.05 12.00
N LEU A 18 -9.50 -14.36 10.75
CA LEU A 18 -9.65 -15.70 10.18
C LEU A 18 -8.88 -16.75 10.99
N LYS A 19 -7.66 -16.45 11.43
CA LYS A 19 -6.86 -17.35 12.26
C LYS A 19 -7.37 -17.49 13.69
N SER A 20 -7.98 -16.44 14.24
CA SER A 20 -8.65 -16.50 15.54
C SER A 20 -9.90 -17.37 15.49
N ASP A 21 -10.76 -17.16 14.49
CA ASP A 21 -12.05 -17.84 14.37
C ASP A 21 -11.92 -19.26 13.78
N TYR A 22 -10.90 -19.47 12.92
CA TYR A 22 -10.62 -20.72 12.21
C TYR A 22 -9.10 -21.00 12.16
N PRO A 23 -8.48 -21.52 13.24
CA PRO A 23 -7.02 -21.69 13.33
C PRO A 23 -6.39 -22.48 12.17
N ASP A 24 -7.11 -23.49 11.67
CA ASP A 24 -6.65 -24.39 10.61
C ASP A 24 -6.89 -23.84 9.20
N ILE A 25 -7.57 -22.69 9.05
CA ILE A 25 -7.84 -22.13 7.73
C ILE A 25 -6.53 -21.71 7.05
N ARG A 26 -6.36 -22.10 5.80
CA ARG A 26 -5.19 -21.72 5.01
C ARG A 26 -5.50 -20.48 4.20
N VAL A 27 -4.68 -19.45 4.37
CA VAL A 27 -4.91 -18.14 3.73
C VAL A 27 -3.85 -17.92 2.66
N LEU A 28 -4.24 -18.08 1.40
CA LEU A 28 -3.41 -17.73 0.25
C LEU A 28 -3.80 -16.33 -0.23
N ILE A 29 -2.83 -15.42 -0.21
CA ILE A 29 -3.00 -14.01 -0.56
C ILE A 29 -2.88 -13.80 -2.06
N LEU A 30 -3.74 -12.96 -2.62
CA LEU A 30 -3.69 -12.51 -4.02
C LEU A 30 -3.77 -10.98 -4.10
N THR A 31 -2.72 -10.32 -4.57
CA THR A 31 -2.60 -8.85 -4.48
C THR A 31 -1.92 -8.19 -5.68
N MET A 32 -2.18 -6.90 -5.92
CA MET A 32 -1.44 -6.11 -6.93
C MET A 32 -0.07 -5.63 -6.43
N TYR A 33 0.20 -5.74 -5.14
CA TYR A 33 1.44 -5.28 -4.53
C TYR A 33 2.50 -6.37 -4.65
N ASP A 34 3.76 -5.97 -4.78
CA ASP A 34 4.96 -6.83 -4.77
C ASP A 34 5.99 -6.33 -3.75
N ASP A 35 5.58 -5.44 -2.85
CA ASP A 35 6.45 -4.86 -1.83
C ASP A 35 6.90 -5.92 -0.82
N GLU A 36 8.22 -6.07 -0.68
CA GLU A 36 8.87 -7.08 0.15
C GLU A 36 8.42 -7.01 1.61
N HIS A 37 8.20 -5.81 2.15
CA HIS A 37 7.77 -5.65 3.53
C HIS A 37 6.33 -6.16 3.70
N PHE A 38 5.45 -5.87 2.74
CA PHE A 38 4.07 -6.36 2.75
C PHE A 38 4.01 -7.89 2.75
N ILE A 39 4.84 -8.52 1.90
CA ILE A 39 4.96 -9.98 1.84
C ILE A 39 5.34 -10.50 3.23
N LEU A 40 6.42 -9.99 3.81
CA LEU A 40 6.88 -10.43 5.13
C LEU A 40 5.79 -10.29 6.19
N HIS A 41 5.12 -9.13 6.25
CA HIS A 41 4.14 -8.85 7.30
C HIS A 41 2.88 -9.72 7.19
N LEU A 42 2.40 -10.00 5.98
CA LEU A 42 1.28 -10.91 5.75
C LEU A 42 1.64 -12.35 6.09
N MET A 43 2.87 -12.77 5.79
CA MET A 43 3.39 -14.09 6.19
C MET A 43 3.50 -14.20 7.72
N GLU A 44 4.01 -13.17 8.41
CA GLU A 44 4.05 -13.09 9.89
C GLU A 44 2.64 -13.13 10.50
N ALA A 45 1.66 -12.51 9.85
CA ALA A 45 0.26 -12.55 10.30
C ALA A 45 -0.39 -13.94 10.17
N GLY A 46 0.27 -14.90 9.49
CA GLY A 46 -0.20 -16.27 9.34
C GLY A 46 -0.74 -16.62 7.95
N ALA A 47 -0.39 -15.83 6.93
CA ALA A 47 -0.64 -16.24 5.55
C ALA A 47 0.12 -17.52 5.20
N SER A 48 -0.55 -18.42 4.46
CA SER A 48 0.00 -19.67 3.96
C SER A 48 0.74 -19.49 2.63
N GLY A 49 0.62 -18.34 1.99
CA GLY A 49 1.33 -18.03 0.75
C GLY A 49 0.89 -16.70 0.16
N TYR A 50 1.61 -16.26 -0.86
CA TYR A 50 1.42 -14.96 -1.48
C TYR A 50 1.62 -15.02 -2.99
N LEU A 51 0.66 -14.47 -3.72
CA LEU A 51 0.66 -14.35 -5.18
C LEU A 51 0.33 -12.93 -5.61
N VAL A 52 0.95 -12.53 -6.72
CA VAL A 52 0.62 -11.28 -7.40
C VAL A 52 -0.56 -11.51 -8.34
N LYS A 53 -1.43 -10.52 -8.52
CA LYS A 53 -2.66 -10.65 -9.32
C LYS A 53 -2.42 -10.84 -10.82
N ASN A 54 -1.19 -10.63 -11.29
CA ASN A 54 -0.75 -10.96 -12.64
C ASN A 54 -0.13 -12.36 -12.76
N THR A 55 -0.16 -13.19 -11.69
CA THR A 55 0.29 -14.58 -11.73
C THR A 55 -0.56 -15.40 -12.71
N ASP A 56 0.09 -16.27 -13.46
CA ASP A 56 -0.56 -17.19 -14.39
C ASP A 56 -1.60 -18.09 -13.66
N PRO A 57 -2.80 -18.31 -14.24
CA PRO A 57 -3.84 -19.15 -13.63
C PRO A 57 -3.37 -20.56 -13.23
N GLU A 58 -2.45 -21.17 -13.97
CA GLU A 58 -1.90 -22.49 -13.63
C GLU A 58 -1.00 -22.43 -12.39
N GLU A 59 -0.25 -21.34 -12.22
CA GLU A 59 0.55 -21.15 -11.01
C GLU A 59 -0.36 -20.85 -9.80
N ILE A 60 -1.49 -20.17 -9.99
CA ILE A 60 -2.51 -20.00 -8.93
C ILE A 60 -3.06 -21.37 -8.49
N LYS A 61 -3.42 -22.24 -9.44
CA LYS A 61 -3.89 -23.60 -9.12
C LYS A 61 -2.84 -24.38 -8.35
N LYS A 62 -1.59 -24.37 -8.83
CA LYS A 62 -0.46 -25.03 -8.19
C LYS A 62 -0.24 -24.52 -6.76
N ALA A 63 -0.36 -23.22 -6.55
CA ALA A 63 -0.25 -22.62 -5.21
C ALA A 63 -1.38 -23.08 -4.28
N ILE A 64 -2.62 -23.17 -4.77
CA ILE A 64 -3.75 -23.67 -3.97
C ILE A 64 -3.48 -25.13 -3.55
N HIS A 65 -3.10 -26.00 -4.50
CA HIS A 65 -2.80 -27.40 -4.19
C HIS A 65 -1.62 -27.52 -3.21
N ALA A 66 -0.53 -26.77 -3.43
CA ALA A 66 0.63 -26.77 -2.55
C ALA A 66 0.28 -26.31 -1.13
N VAL A 67 -0.53 -25.26 -0.97
CA VAL A 67 -1.02 -24.82 0.34
C VAL A 67 -1.88 -25.92 0.98
N VAL A 68 -2.71 -26.60 0.20
CA VAL A 68 -3.57 -27.67 0.73
C VAL A 68 -2.79 -28.90 1.18
N GLU A 69 -1.74 -29.27 0.47
CA GLU A 69 -0.93 -30.45 0.77
C GLU A 69 0.16 -30.17 1.81
N ASN A 70 0.93 -29.10 1.60
CA ASN A 70 2.14 -28.81 2.36
C ASN A 70 1.92 -27.76 3.46
N GLY A 71 0.75 -27.11 3.48
CA GLY A 71 0.43 -26.01 4.40
C GLY A 71 0.94 -24.65 3.95
N TYR A 72 1.88 -24.59 3.00
CA TYR A 72 2.45 -23.36 2.48
C TYR A 72 2.79 -23.42 0.99
N TYR A 73 2.84 -22.24 0.37
CA TYR A 73 3.40 -22.05 -0.97
C TYR A 73 4.29 -20.82 -0.98
N PHE A 74 5.55 -21.01 -1.36
CA PHE A 74 6.53 -19.94 -1.53
C PHE A 74 6.89 -19.84 -3.01
N SER A 75 6.49 -18.74 -3.65
CA SER A 75 7.04 -18.37 -4.94
C SER A 75 8.50 -17.92 -4.78
N ASP A 76 9.22 -17.74 -5.88
CA ASP A 76 10.59 -17.22 -5.87
C ASP A 76 10.67 -15.85 -5.16
N LEU A 77 9.68 -14.99 -5.40
CA LEU A 77 9.55 -13.70 -4.73
C LEU A 77 9.47 -13.87 -3.22
N VAL A 78 8.54 -14.68 -2.72
CA VAL A 78 8.36 -14.92 -1.28
C VAL A 78 9.60 -15.54 -0.66
N SER A 79 10.18 -16.55 -1.32
CA SER A 79 11.40 -17.22 -0.86
C SER A 79 12.56 -16.24 -0.73
N SER A 80 12.74 -15.35 -1.72
CA SER A 80 13.80 -14.34 -1.70
C SER A 80 13.66 -13.35 -0.53
N VAL A 81 12.43 -12.91 -0.24
CA VAL A 81 12.12 -12.00 0.87
C VAL A 81 12.38 -12.67 2.22
N MET A 82 11.94 -13.92 2.38
CA MET A 82 12.16 -14.68 3.62
C MET A 82 13.66 -14.91 3.87
N LEU A 83 14.43 -15.27 2.85
CA LEU A 83 15.87 -15.44 2.95
C LEU A 83 16.58 -14.13 3.32
N LYS A 84 16.23 -13.01 2.67
CA LYS A 84 16.79 -11.68 3.02
C LYS A 84 16.54 -11.32 4.48
N THR A 85 15.35 -11.65 5.00
CA THR A 85 14.97 -11.39 6.39
C THR A 85 15.76 -12.23 7.38
N LEU A 86 16.00 -13.51 7.08
CA LEU A 86 16.83 -14.38 7.92
C LEU A 86 18.28 -13.90 8.02
N VAL A 87 18.82 -13.33 6.93
CA VAL A 87 20.18 -12.79 6.88
C VAL A 87 20.28 -11.40 7.51
N SER A 88 19.21 -10.59 7.44
CA SER A 88 19.20 -9.19 7.87
C SER A 88 18.28 -8.98 9.08
N LYS A 89 18.84 -8.96 10.30
CA LYS A 89 18.10 -8.86 11.58
C LYS A 89 17.31 -7.55 11.83
N ASN A 90 17.23 -6.63 10.85
CA ASN A 90 16.63 -5.30 11.01
C ASN A 90 15.67 -4.96 9.86
N ILE A 91 14.53 -5.65 9.80
CA ILE A 91 13.43 -5.21 8.93
C ILE A 91 12.39 -4.51 9.80
N ALA A 92 12.26 -3.19 9.62
CA ALA A 92 11.22 -2.42 10.28
C ALA A 92 9.85 -2.87 9.77
N LYS A 93 8.88 -3.02 10.67
CA LYS A 93 7.50 -3.40 10.31
C LYS A 93 6.93 -2.37 9.33
N PRO A 94 6.45 -2.76 8.14
CA PRO A 94 5.70 -1.85 7.29
C PRO A 94 4.39 -1.52 7.97
N LYS A 95 4.05 -0.24 8.02
CA LYS A 95 2.67 0.17 8.29
C LYS A 95 1.89 -0.11 7.00
N PHE A 96 0.83 -0.90 7.09
CA PHE A 96 -0.26 -0.82 6.11
C PHE A 96 -0.58 0.65 5.97
N LYS A 97 -0.29 1.27 4.83
CA LYS A 97 -0.74 2.64 4.64
C LYS A 97 -2.26 2.54 4.60
N PRO A 98 -2.98 3.03 5.63
CA PRO A 98 -4.42 3.17 5.47
C PRO A 98 -4.65 3.99 4.21
N GLU A 99 -5.79 3.75 3.54
CA GLU A 99 -6.27 4.67 2.51
C GLU A 99 -5.97 6.09 2.98
N ILE A 100 -5.10 6.79 2.26
CA ILE A 100 -4.60 8.07 2.73
C ILE A 100 -5.78 9.03 2.62
N LYS A 101 -6.54 9.13 3.71
CA LYS A 101 -7.62 10.09 3.85
C LYS A 101 -6.97 11.43 4.05
N LEU A 102 -6.71 12.08 2.92
CA LEU A 102 -6.36 13.49 2.89
C LEU A 102 -7.54 14.28 3.44
N THR A 103 -7.25 15.19 4.35
CA THR A 103 -8.19 16.22 4.78
C THR A 103 -8.56 17.10 3.58
N ASP A 104 -9.69 17.80 3.65
CA ASP A 104 -10.11 18.67 2.55
C ASP A 104 -9.06 19.73 2.24
N LYS A 105 -8.41 20.27 3.29
CA LYS A 105 -7.29 21.23 3.18
C LYS A 105 -6.09 20.65 2.42
N GLU A 106 -5.75 19.39 2.70
CA GLU A 106 -4.63 18.69 2.02
C GLU A 106 -4.95 18.36 0.57
N LYS A 107 -6.20 17.98 0.27
CA LYS A 107 -6.66 17.78 -1.12
C LYS A 107 -6.59 19.08 -1.91
N GLU A 108 -7.04 20.19 -1.32
CA GLU A 108 -7.05 21.51 -1.94
C GLU A 108 -5.62 21.98 -2.23
N VAL A 109 -4.70 21.82 -1.28
CA VAL A 109 -3.27 22.08 -1.51
C VAL A 109 -2.71 21.17 -2.61
N LEU A 110 -3.03 19.88 -2.60
CA LEU A 110 -2.56 18.92 -3.60
C LEU A 110 -3.08 19.27 -5.01
N GLN A 111 -4.33 19.70 -5.14
CA GLN A 111 -4.92 20.17 -6.41
C GLN A 111 -4.20 21.41 -6.93
N LEU A 112 -3.93 22.39 -6.06
CA LEU A 112 -3.21 23.60 -6.47
C LEU A 112 -1.75 23.31 -6.85
N ILE A 113 -1.10 22.33 -6.21
CA ILE A 113 0.22 21.83 -6.63
C ILE A 113 0.15 21.22 -8.03
N CYS A 114 -0.92 20.48 -8.34
CA CYS A 114 -1.11 19.89 -9.67
C CYS A 114 -1.43 20.93 -10.74
N ALA A 115 -2.05 22.06 -10.34
CA ALA A 115 -2.25 23.24 -11.18
C ALA A 115 -1.02 24.17 -11.23
N GLU A 116 0.16 23.66 -10.87
CA GLU A 116 1.46 24.35 -10.94
C GLU A 116 1.61 25.62 -10.07
N HIS A 117 0.77 25.79 -9.05
CA HIS A 117 0.91 26.94 -8.15
C HIS A 117 2.11 26.83 -7.21
N THR A 118 2.77 27.97 -6.97
CA THR A 118 3.85 28.10 -5.98
C THR A 118 3.30 28.13 -4.54
N ASN A 119 4.14 27.84 -3.55
CA ASN A 119 3.73 27.91 -2.13
C ASN A 119 3.17 29.30 -1.73
N ALA A 120 3.65 30.37 -2.36
CA ALA A 120 3.18 31.73 -2.12
C ALA A 120 1.76 31.93 -2.70
N GLU A 121 1.51 31.48 -3.93
CA GLU A 121 0.20 31.57 -4.58
C GLU A 121 -0.85 30.71 -3.88
N ILE A 122 -0.48 29.49 -3.47
CA ILE A 122 -1.34 28.61 -2.67
C ILE A 122 -1.68 29.27 -1.33
N GLY A 123 -0.69 29.88 -0.68
CA GLY A 123 -0.89 30.62 0.57
C GLY A 123 -1.89 31.76 0.42
N GLN A 124 -1.80 32.54 -0.66
CA GLN A 124 -2.76 33.60 -0.96
C GLN A 124 -4.18 33.05 -1.20
N LYS A 125 -4.32 31.97 -1.98
CA LYS A 125 -5.63 31.35 -2.28
C LYS A 125 -6.31 30.77 -1.04
N LEU A 126 -5.54 30.18 -0.12
CA LEU A 126 -6.07 29.48 1.05
C LEU A 126 -6.04 30.32 2.33
N PHE A 127 -5.66 31.59 2.24
CA PHE A 127 -5.45 32.50 3.39
C PHE A 127 -4.49 31.91 4.43
N LEU A 128 -3.38 31.33 3.96
CA LEU A 128 -2.33 30.71 4.76
C LEU A 128 -0.95 31.31 4.46
N SER A 129 -0.02 31.19 5.41
CA SER A 129 1.37 31.57 5.16
C SER A 129 2.05 30.58 4.21
N PRO A 130 3.03 31.02 3.38
CA PRO A 130 3.81 30.12 2.54
C PRO A 130 4.50 28.99 3.34
N ARG A 131 4.90 29.29 4.58
CA ARG A 131 5.50 28.32 5.52
C ARG A 131 4.50 27.24 5.95
N THR A 132 3.23 27.60 6.10
CA THR A 132 2.15 26.63 6.38
C THR A 132 1.95 25.69 5.19
N ILE A 133 1.97 26.22 3.96
CA ILE A 133 1.87 25.41 2.75
C ILE A 133 3.05 24.45 2.60
N GLU A 134 4.26 24.92 2.90
CA GLU A 134 5.45 24.08 2.92
C GLU A 134 5.33 22.93 3.95
N GLY A 135 4.78 23.21 5.14
CA GLY A 135 4.48 22.20 6.15
C GLY A 135 3.46 21.16 5.67
N ILE A 136 2.36 21.60 5.06
CA ILE A 136 1.35 20.69 4.48
C ILE A 136 1.96 19.84 3.37
N ARG A 137 2.76 20.44 2.48
CA ARG A 137 3.45 19.72 1.39
C ARG A 137 4.43 18.68 1.93
N SER A 138 5.17 19.01 2.98
CA SER A 138 6.08 18.06 3.64
C SER A 138 5.31 16.90 4.26
N SER A 139 4.19 17.19 4.93
CA SER A 139 3.30 16.14 5.46
C SER A 139 2.69 15.27 4.36
N LEU A 140 2.28 15.87 3.22
CA LEU A 140 1.80 15.14 2.06
C LEU A 140 2.85 14.18 1.51
N LEU A 141 4.12 14.63 1.35
CA LEU A 141 5.23 13.78 0.91
C LEU A 141 5.43 12.59 1.84
N GLU A 142 5.40 12.82 3.15
CA GLU A 142 5.57 11.78 4.17
C GLU A 142 4.40 10.79 4.18
N ARG A 143 3.16 11.31 4.26
CA ARG A 143 1.94 10.50 4.32
C ARG A 143 1.74 9.66 3.05
N ILE A 144 1.97 10.26 1.87
CA ILE A 144 1.91 9.57 0.58
C ILE A 144 3.13 8.67 0.37
N GLY A 145 4.27 9.01 0.99
CA GLY A 145 5.55 8.32 0.88
C GLY A 145 6.15 8.43 -0.51
N VAL A 146 6.15 9.66 -1.03
CA VAL A 146 6.81 10.03 -2.29
C VAL A 146 7.91 11.04 -2.01
N ARG A 147 8.92 11.06 -2.87
CA ARG A 147 10.17 11.81 -2.61
C ARG A 147 10.12 13.28 -3.05
N ASN A 148 9.19 13.63 -3.93
CA ASN A 148 9.14 14.96 -4.55
C ASN A 148 7.74 15.29 -5.10
N THR A 149 7.59 16.51 -5.62
CA THR A 149 6.36 17.00 -6.24
C THR A 149 5.85 16.13 -7.37
N ALA A 150 6.74 15.62 -8.23
CA ALA A 150 6.33 14.73 -9.32
C ALA A 150 5.61 13.48 -8.78
N GLY A 151 6.08 12.93 -7.65
CA GLY A 151 5.38 11.85 -6.96
C GLY A 151 4.01 12.24 -6.41
N LEU A 152 3.84 13.47 -5.92
CA LEU A 152 2.54 13.98 -5.47
C LEU A 152 1.55 14.11 -6.63
N VAL A 153 2.01 14.66 -7.77
CA VAL A 153 1.21 14.82 -8.98
C VAL A 153 0.77 13.46 -9.52
N LEU A 154 1.71 12.51 -9.64
CA LEU A 154 1.40 11.14 -10.09
C LEU A 154 0.37 10.47 -9.17
N TYR A 155 0.48 10.69 -7.86
CA TYR A 155 -0.50 10.19 -6.90
C TYR A 155 -1.88 10.83 -7.11
N ALA A 156 -1.95 12.16 -7.24
CA ALA A 156 -3.21 12.89 -7.42
C ALA A 156 -3.97 12.42 -8.67
N VAL A 157 -3.27 12.21 -9.79
CA VAL A 157 -3.84 11.68 -11.04
C VAL A 157 -4.34 10.25 -10.84
N LYS A 158 -3.54 9.37 -10.24
CA LYS A 158 -3.92 7.96 -10.00
C LYS A 158 -5.15 7.82 -9.10
N GLN A 159 -5.35 8.74 -8.16
CA GLN A 159 -6.50 8.75 -7.24
C GLN A 159 -7.69 9.57 -7.75
N GLY A 160 -7.59 10.19 -8.95
CA GLY A 160 -8.65 11.03 -9.51
C GLY A 160 -8.89 12.33 -8.73
N ILE A 161 -7.93 12.78 -7.92
CA ILE A 161 -7.98 14.04 -7.16
C ILE A 161 -7.78 15.24 -8.10
N TYR A 162 -7.02 15.03 -9.17
CA TYR A 162 -6.77 16.01 -10.22
C TYR A 162 -7.04 15.37 -11.58
N LYS A 163 -7.77 16.08 -12.43
CA LYS A 163 -7.99 15.76 -13.85
C LYS A 163 -7.64 16.99 -14.66
N GLU A 164 -6.86 16.80 -15.70
CA GLU A 164 -6.54 17.86 -16.65
C GLU A 164 -7.80 18.12 -17.51
N GLY A 165 -8.42 19.30 -17.40
CA GLY A 165 -9.52 19.71 -18.28
C GLY A 165 -10.82 20.25 -17.64
N GLU A 166 -10.94 20.41 -16.32
CA GLU A 166 -12.07 21.13 -15.70
C GLU A 166 -11.57 22.42 -15.06
N GLY A 167 -11.50 23.47 -15.88
CA GLY A 167 -11.48 24.87 -15.47
C GLY A 167 -12.81 25.52 -15.78
#